data_AF-L0B271-F1
#
_entry.id   AF-L0B271-F1
#
_cell.length_a   1.000
_cell.length_b   1.000
_cell.length_c   1.000
_cell.angle_alpha   90.00
_cell.angle_beta   90.00
_cell.angle_gamma   90.00
#
_symmetry.space_group_name_H-M   'P 1'
#
loop_
_entity.id
_entity.type
_entity.pdbx_description
1 polymer ?
#
loop_
_entity_poly.entity_id
_entity_poly.type
_entity_poly.pdbx_seq_one_letter_code
_entity_poly.pdbx_strand_id
1 'polypeptide(L)'
;MSLCRLFRSQNIGLSIPRRGIDELWKGGYLDPNTPFRVKEKLSVTGYAWPSYLLRLKSFEDLRSLYFACLKEKNLLLGERWAALQHGVKPPKYGRLKKVKLTMKRILGVVTRREIHQQCIRAKEILKAQQEKEKYETRAFQLKELRNELQYKVKRMGTSESLAKVGWINTLSRIDAELEDIELKLQPLRKETLQLRTPDWRFEKKYSDLPGRITWNKDYIPAIRRNLRRPFKFY
;
A
#
# COMPACT_ATOMS: atom_id res chain seq x y z
N MET A 1 26.34 -16.93 71.36
CA MET A 1 25.82 -17.46 70.08
C MET A 1 24.80 -16.47 69.51
N SER A 2 25.24 -15.53 68.65
CA SER A 2 24.38 -14.72 67.76
C SER A 2 25.23 -13.67 67.04
N LEU A 3 25.44 -13.83 65.74
CA LEU A 3 25.75 -12.72 64.83
C LEU A 3 25.06 -13.01 63.49
N CYS A 4 23.84 -12.50 63.37
CA CYS A 4 23.11 -12.42 62.11
C CYS A 4 23.89 -11.53 61.12
N ARG A 5 24.46 -12.12 60.07
CA ARG A 5 24.96 -11.37 58.91
C ARG A 5 23.80 -11.12 57.95
N LEU A 6 23.26 -9.92 57.98
CA LEU A 6 22.41 -9.38 56.93
C LEU A 6 23.26 -9.15 55.67
N PHE A 7 23.30 -10.12 54.76
CA PHE A 7 23.80 -9.87 53.41
C PHE A 7 22.71 -9.20 52.58
N ARG A 8 22.92 -7.89 52.46
CA ARG A 8 22.30 -6.92 51.56
C ARG A 8 21.88 -7.55 50.23
N SER A 9 20.57 -7.53 49.98
CA SER A 9 19.94 -7.74 48.68
C SER A 9 20.71 -6.95 47.61
N GLN A 10 21.20 -7.65 46.59
CA GLN A 10 21.78 -7.01 45.42
C GLN A 10 20.68 -6.18 44.76
N ASN A 11 20.83 -4.86 44.81
CA ASN A 11 20.06 -3.95 43.99
C ASN A 11 20.16 -4.42 42.54
N ILE A 12 19.07 -4.98 42.03
CA ILE A 12 18.82 -5.11 40.60
C ILE A 12 18.77 -3.68 40.11
N GLY A 13 19.93 -3.19 39.66
CA GLY A 13 20.04 -1.89 39.04
C GLY A 13 19.12 -1.89 37.84
N LEU A 14 17.98 -1.23 37.98
CA LEU A 14 17.23 -0.67 36.86
C LEU A 14 18.25 0.19 36.11
N SER A 15 18.91 -0.39 35.12
CA SER A 15 19.83 0.34 34.27
C SER A 15 18.97 1.33 33.49
N ILE A 16 18.91 2.56 33.99
CA ILE A 16 18.56 3.71 33.17
C ILE A 16 19.42 3.55 31.92
N PRO A 17 18.84 3.46 30.71
CA PRO A 17 19.67 3.45 29.53
C PRO A 17 20.52 4.73 29.58
N ARG A 18 21.84 4.60 29.77
CA ARG A 18 22.82 5.68 29.57
C ARG A 18 22.93 6.01 28.07
N ARG A 19 21.78 6.16 27.41
CA ARG A 19 21.57 6.24 25.96
C ARG A 19 21.35 7.71 25.61
N GLY A 20 22.47 8.44 25.48
CA GLY A 20 22.50 9.84 25.07
C GLY A 20 23.45 10.06 23.90
N ILE A 21 24.04 11.25 23.80
CA ILE A 21 25.03 11.61 22.77
C ILE A 21 26.22 10.63 22.72
N ASP A 22 26.59 10.02 23.85
CA ASP A 22 27.76 9.16 23.95
C ASP A 22 27.66 7.90 23.08
N GLU A 23 26.44 7.41 22.81
CA GLU A 23 26.25 6.26 21.91
C GLU A 23 26.62 6.55 20.46
N LEU A 24 26.65 7.82 20.10
CA LEU A 24 26.94 8.27 18.75
C LEU A 24 28.39 7.99 18.34
N TRP A 25 29.28 7.83 19.32
CA TRP A 25 30.73 7.70 19.11
C TRP A 25 31.30 6.38 19.66
N LYS A 26 30.55 5.61 20.46
CA LYS A 26 31.01 4.33 21.05
C LYS A 26 31.61 3.39 20.00
N GLY A 27 32.86 2.97 20.22
CA GLY A 27 33.59 2.08 19.30
C GLY A 27 34.09 2.75 18.00
N GLY A 28 33.88 4.06 17.85
CA GLY A 28 34.47 4.89 16.81
C GLY A 28 35.82 5.48 17.22
N TYR A 29 36.46 6.22 16.33
CA TYR A 29 37.78 6.84 16.55
C TYR A 29 37.76 7.90 17.66
N LEU A 30 36.62 8.54 17.87
CA LEU A 30 36.42 9.63 18.83
C LEU A 30 36.07 9.16 20.25
N ASP A 31 35.87 7.86 20.45
CA ASP A 31 35.57 7.30 21.78
C ASP A 31 36.85 7.23 22.64
N PRO A 32 36.93 7.92 23.79
CA PRO A 32 38.13 7.91 24.62
C PRO A 32 38.36 6.56 25.33
N ASN A 33 37.31 5.76 25.53
CA ASN A 33 37.37 4.55 26.35
C ASN A 33 37.91 3.34 25.57
N THR A 34 37.79 3.35 24.25
CA THR A 34 38.21 2.20 23.42
C THR A 34 39.66 2.35 22.96
N PRO A 35 40.50 1.30 23.11
CA PRO A 35 41.89 1.37 22.69
C PRO A 35 42.01 1.38 21.15
N PHE A 36 43.04 2.05 20.63
CA PHE A 36 43.25 2.24 19.19
C PHE A 36 43.28 0.94 18.38
N ARG A 37 43.93 -0.12 18.90
CA ARG A 37 44.00 -1.44 18.26
C ARG A 37 42.61 -2.05 18.02
N VAL A 38 41.66 -1.83 18.93
CA VAL A 38 40.28 -2.33 18.80
C VAL A 38 39.52 -1.49 17.76
N LYS A 39 39.68 -0.17 17.77
CA LYS A 39 39.09 0.74 16.78
C LYS A 39 39.52 0.39 15.35
N GLU A 40 40.80 0.09 15.15
CA GLU A 40 41.33 -0.27 13.83
C GLU A 40 40.76 -1.60 13.30
N LYS A 41 40.58 -2.59 14.18
CA LYS A 41 39.91 -3.85 13.85
C LYS A 41 38.44 -3.61 13.49
N LEU A 42 37.71 -2.85 14.28
CA LEU A 42 36.29 -2.52 14.05
C LEU A 42 36.07 -1.71 12.76
N SER A 43 37.08 -0.95 12.33
CA SER A 43 36.99 -0.17 11.09
C SER A 43 37.25 -0.99 9.83
N VAL A 44 37.76 -2.23 9.95
CA VAL A 44 37.78 -3.19 8.84
C VAL A 44 36.35 -3.68 8.60
N THR A 45 35.80 -3.39 7.41
CA THR A 45 34.41 -3.72 7.07
C THR A 45 34.35 -4.58 5.82
N GLY A 46 33.43 -5.57 5.84
CA GLY A 46 33.10 -6.39 4.69
C GLY A 46 32.35 -5.64 3.59
N TYR A 47 31.62 -6.37 2.74
CA TYR A 47 30.85 -5.78 1.64
C TYR A 47 29.53 -5.16 2.10
N ALA A 48 28.99 -4.26 1.27
CA ALA A 48 27.64 -3.74 1.47
C ALA A 48 26.60 -4.85 1.22
N TRP A 49 25.57 -4.91 2.07
CA TRP A 49 24.41 -5.79 1.92
C TRP A 49 23.88 -5.83 0.47
N PRO A 50 23.90 -6.99 -0.20
CA PRO A 50 23.42 -7.13 -1.56
C PRO A 50 21.88 -7.16 -1.60
N SER A 51 21.31 -6.64 -2.69
CA SER A 51 19.85 -6.51 -2.82
C SER A 51 19.11 -7.85 -2.78
N TYR A 52 19.71 -8.94 -3.28
CA TYR A 52 19.05 -10.25 -3.29
C TYR A 52 18.83 -10.79 -1.87
N LEU A 53 19.79 -10.64 -0.95
CA LEU A 53 19.63 -11.02 0.46
C LEU A 53 18.56 -10.16 1.15
N LEU A 54 18.54 -8.86 0.86
CA LEU A 54 17.55 -7.93 1.44
C LEU A 54 16.11 -8.27 1.02
N ARG A 55 15.92 -8.83 -0.19
CA ARG A 55 14.59 -9.26 -0.66
C ARG A 55 14.04 -10.47 0.10
N LEU A 56 14.87 -11.26 0.74
CA LEU A 56 14.46 -12.43 1.54
C LEU A 56 14.07 -12.05 2.98
N LYS A 57 14.35 -10.81 3.42
CA LYS A 57 14.12 -10.36 4.80
C LYS A 57 12.72 -9.80 5.01
N SER A 58 12.20 -9.96 6.24
CA SER A 58 10.94 -9.36 6.66
C SER A 58 11.01 -7.84 6.68
N PHE A 59 9.87 -7.16 6.69
CA PHE A 59 9.84 -5.69 6.81
C PHE A 59 10.46 -5.21 8.13
N GLU A 60 10.20 -5.94 9.22
CA GLU A 60 10.72 -5.62 10.55
C GLU A 60 12.24 -5.73 10.62
N ASP A 61 12.81 -6.77 10.02
CA ASP A 61 14.27 -6.93 9.94
C ASP A 61 14.90 -5.82 9.11
N LEU A 62 14.28 -5.45 7.98
CA LEU A 62 14.76 -4.36 7.13
C LEU A 62 14.71 -3.02 7.87
N ARG A 63 13.67 -2.78 8.66
CA ARG A 63 13.52 -1.59 9.51
C ARG A 63 14.61 -1.54 10.58
N SER A 64 14.81 -2.63 11.31
CA SER A 64 15.87 -2.73 12.32
C SER A 64 17.28 -2.53 11.71
N LEU A 65 17.55 -3.18 10.58
CA LEU A 65 18.79 -3.02 9.83
C LEU A 65 18.99 -1.58 9.33
N TYR A 66 17.94 -0.92 8.89
CA TYR A 66 17.99 0.49 8.47
C TYR A 66 18.39 1.40 9.62
N PHE A 67 17.83 1.20 10.82
CA PHE A 67 18.22 1.97 12.01
C PHE A 67 19.65 1.67 12.48
N ALA A 68 20.12 0.42 12.35
CA ALA A 68 21.53 0.11 12.59
C ALA A 68 22.45 0.86 11.59
N CYS A 69 22.10 0.85 10.31
CA CYS A 69 22.82 1.61 9.28
C CYS A 69 22.75 3.12 9.51
N LEU A 70 21.64 3.63 10.04
CA LEU A 70 21.46 5.05 10.34
C LEU A 70 22.37 5.51 11.49
N LYS A 71 22.43 4.73 12.58
CA LYS A 71 23.34 4.98 13.71
C LYS A 71 24.79 4.98 13.23
N GLU A 72 25.16 3.97 12.46
CA GLU A 72 26.47 3.84 11.84
C GLU A 72 26.80 5.04 10.92
N LYS A 73 25.87 5.46 10.06
CA LYS A 73 26.04 6.63 9.19
C LYS A 73 26.31 7.90 10.01
N ASN A 74 25.58 8.09 11.10
CA ASN A 74 25.74 9.27 11.96
C ASN A 74 27.11 9.29 12.64
N LEU A 75 27.57 8.13 13.16
CA LEU A 75 28.92 7.97 13.72
C LEU A 75 30.00 8.37 12.71
N LEU A 76 29.95 7.80 11.50
CA LEU A 76 30.97 8.07 10.46
C LEU A 76 30.96 9.51 9.96
N LEU A 77 29.79 10.16 9.95
CA LEU A 77 29.71 11.58 9.62
C LEU A 77 30.32 12.44 10.74
N GLY A 78 30.09 12.10 12.01
CA GLY A 78 30.73 12.74 13.15
C GLY A 78 32.25 12.65 13.09
N GLU A 79 32.80 11.46 12.84
CA GLU A 79 34.24 11.25 12.65
C GLU A 79 34.81 12.07 11.49
N ARG A 80 34.08 12.12 10.37
CA ARG A 80 34.50 12.92 9.21
C ARG A 80 34.51 14.41 9.52
N TRP A 81 33.52 14.91 10.25
CA TRP A 81 33.46 16.31 10.66
C TRP A 81 34.57 16.66 11.63
N ALA A 82 34.84 15.82 12.63
CA ALA A 82 35.95 16.03 13.56
C ALA A 82 37.30 16.04 12.82
N ALA A 83 37.52 15.09 11.90
CA ALA A 83 38.74 15.06 11.10
C ALA A 83 38.91 16.36 10.27
N LEU A 84 37.82 16.86 9.67
CA LEU A 84 37.82 18.12 8.94
C LEU A 84 38.18 19.32 9.84
N GLN A 85 37.60 19.39 11.04
CA GLN A 85 37.89 20.46 12.01
C GLN A 85 39.35 20.45 12.47
N HIS A 86 39.94 19.26 12.62
CA HIS A 86 41.35 19.11 12.98
C HIS A 86 42.31 19.19 11.78
N GLY A 87 41.83 19.40 10.55
CA GLY A 87 42.66 19.41 9.35
C GLY A 87 43.28 18.04 9.00
N VAL A 88 42.75 16.95 9.56
CA VAL A 88 43.24 15.58 9.37
C VAL A 88 42.38 14.85 8.34
N LYS A 89 42.99 13.91 7.60
CA LYS A 89 42.23 13.05 6.67
C LYS A 89 41.32 12.09 7.46
N PRO A 90 40.05 11.93 7.06
CA PRO A 90 39.15 11.03 7.75
C PRO A 90 39.60 9.57 7.62
N PRO A 91 39.47 8.76 8.69
CA PRO A 91 39.84 7.35 8.65
C PRO A 91 38.95 6.56 7.68
N LYS A 92 39.56 5.68 6.86
CA LYS A 92 38.91 4.69 5.97
C LYS A 92 37.66 5.17 5.20
N TYR A 93 37.87 5.88 4.09
CA TYR A 93 36.84 6.50 3.23
C TYR A 93 35.74 5.56 2.65
N GLY A 94 35.97 4.24 2.60
CA GLY A 94 35.05 3.29 1.97
C GLY A 94 33.80 2.93 2.78
N ARG A 95 33.85 3.01 4.12
CA ARG A 95 32.79 2.51 5.01
C ARG A 95 31.48 3.28 4.83
N LEU A 96 31.53 4.61 4.76
CA LEU A 96 30.37 5.46 4.57
C LEU A 96 29.65 5.19 3.23
N LYS A 97 30.41 4.94 2.15
CA LYS A 97 29.84 4.60 0.84
C LYS A 97 29.05 3.29 0.91
N LYS A 98 29.58 2.28 1.59
CA LYS A 98 28.91 0.99 1.79
C LYS A 98 27.60 1.15 2.54
N VAL A 99 27.59 1.88 3.66
CA VAL A 99 26.38 2.13 4.48
C VAL A 99 25.31 2.88 3.67
N LYS A 100 25.69 3.92 2.92
CA LYS A 100 24.75 4.63 2.04
C LYS A 100 24.17 3.71 0.97
N LEU A 101 24.99 2.82 0.41
CA LEU A 101 24.56 1.85 -0.60
C LEU A 101 23.57 0.83 -0.02
N THR A 102 23.79 0.34 1.20
CA THR A 102 22.85 -0.58 1.86
C THR A 102 21.52 0.11 2.15
N MET A 103 21.55 1.33 2.68
CA MET A 103 20.34 2.14 2.91
C MET A 103 19.55 2.36 1.61
N LYS A 104 20.23 2.74 0.51
CA LYS A 104 19.59 2.90 -0.81
C LYS A 104 18.95 1.60 -1.29
N ARG A 105 19.61 0.45 -1.10
CA ARG A 105 19.08 -0.87 -1.49
C ARG A 105 17.88 -1.27 -0.64
N ILE A 106 17.91 -1.03 0.67
CA ILE A 106 16.76 -1.27 1.57
C ILE A 106 15.55 -0.46 1.08
N LEU A 107 15.73 0.85 0.87
CA LEU A 107 14.67 1.71 0.35
C LEU A 107 14.13 1.19 -0.99
N GLY A 108 15.02 0.84 -1.92
CA GLY A 108 14.63 0.27 -3.21
C GLY A 108 13.82 -1.02 -3.07
N VAL A 109 14.17 -1.92 -2.15
CA VAL A 109 13.41 -3.16 -1.89
C VAL A 109 12.03 -2.84 -1.33
N VAL A 110 11.92 -1.95 -0.35
CA VAL A 110 10.64 -1.55 0.25
C VAL A 110 9.73 -0.90 -0.80
N THR A 111 10.24 0.07 -1.56
CA THR A 111 9.49 0.73 -2.63
C THR A 111 9.00 -0.27 -3.68
N ARG A 112 9.83 -1.22 -4.12
CA ARG A 112 9.40 -2.23 -5.09
C ARG A 112 8.30 -3.15 -4.54
N ARG A 113 8.35 -3.52 -3.26
CA ARG A 113 7.32 -4.34 -2.61
C ARG A 113 5.99 -3.60 -2.55
N GLU A 114 6.03 -2.33 -2.17
CA GLU A 114 4.84 -1.47 -2.11
C GLU A 114 4.21 -1.29 -3.49
N ILE A 115 5.01 -0.94 -4.50
CA ILE A 115 4.54 -0.82 -5.90
C ILE A 115 3.89 -2.14 -6.35
N HIS A 116 4.52 -3.28 -6.05
CA HIS A 116 3.97 -4.58 -6.42
C HIS A 116 2.61 -4.86 -5.78
N GLN A 117 2.45 -4.58 -4.48
CA GLN A 117 1.17 -4.72 -3.77
C GLN A 117 0.10 -3.78 -4.33
N GLN A 118 0.47 -2.54 -4.63
CA GLN A 118 -0.42 -1.59 -5.28
C GLN A 118 -0.86 -2.05 -6.66
N CYS A 119 0.04 -2.60 -7.48
CA CYS A 119 -0.29 -3.16 -8.78
C CYS A 119 -1.24 -4.37 -8.69
N ILE A 120 -1.10 -5.23 -7.68
CA ILE A 120 -2.02 -6.35 -7.47
C ILE A 120 -3.41 -5.82 -7.13
N ARG A 121 -3.51 -4.94 -6.14
CA ARG A 121 -4.76 -4.31 -5.72
C ARG A 121 -5.43 -3.55 -6.87
N ALA A 122 -4.65 -2.83 -7.68
CA ALA A 122 -5.12 -2.16 -8.89
C ALA A 122 -5.80 -3.11 -9.88
N LYS A 123 -5.19 -4.28 -10.12
CA LYS A 123 -5.73 -5.30 -11.02
C LYS A 123 -7.03 -5.90 -10.48
N GLU A 124 -7.11 -6.14 -9.17
CA GLU A 124 -8.32 -6.64 -8.51
C GLU A 124 -9.47 -5.63 -8.65
N ILE A 125 -9.19 -4.36 -8.34
CA ILE A 125 -10.18 -3.29 -8.47
C ILE A 125 -10.65 -3.13 -9.92
N LEU A 126 -9.75 -3.19 -10.90
CA LEU A 126 -10.11 -3.13 -12.32
C LEU A 126 -11.04 -4.29 -12.72
N LYS A 127 -10.78 -5.50 -12.23
CA LYS A 127 -11.66 -6.66 -12.46
C LYS A 127 -13.05 -6.44 -11.84
N ALA A 128 -13.10 -6.01 -10.59
CA ALA A 128 -14.36 -5.69 -9.91
C ALA A 128 -15.15 -4.59 -10.64
N GLN A 129 -14.46 -3.59 -11.18
CA GLN A 129 -15.07 -2.55 -12.01
C GLN A 129 -15.65 -3.13 -13.30
N GLN A 130 -14.92 -3.98 -14.02
CA GLN A 130 -15.42 -4.62 -15.24
C GLN A 130 -16.65 -5.49 -14.97
N GLU A 131 -16.67 -6.21 -13.85
CA GLU A 131 -17.84 -7.00 -13.43
C GLU A 131 -19.03 -6.12 -13.07
N LYS A 132 -18.79 -5.05 -12.32
CA LYS A 132 -19.80 -4.05 -12.00
C LYS A 132 -20.42 -3.45 -13.26
N GLU A 133 -19.61 -3.03 -14.21
CA GLU A 133 -20.07 -2.47 -15.49
C GLU A 133 -20.95 -3.48 -16.26
N LYS A 134 -20.58 -4.77 -16.29
CA LYS A 134 -21.40 -5.84 -16.89
C LYS A 134 -22.77 -5.94 -16.22
N TYR A 135 -22.82 -5.98 -14.89
CA TYR A 135 -24.08 -6.07 -14.15
C TYR A 135 -24.94 -4.81 -14.29
N GLU A 136 -24.35 -3.62 -14.27
CA GLU A 136 -25.06 -2.35 -14.48
C GLU A 136 -25.65 -2.24 -15.88
N THR A 137 -24.93 -2.69 -16.91
CA THR A 137 -25.48 -2.73 -18.27
C THR A 137 -26.64 -3.71 -18.40
N ARG A 138 -26.54 -4.90 -17.80
CA ARG A 138 -27.63 -5.89 -17.79
C ARG A 138 -28.84 -5.35 -17.02
N ALA A 139 -28.64 -4.78 -15.84
CA ALA A 139 -29.71 -4.17 -15.04
C ALA A 139 -30.41 -3.05 -15.81
N PHE A 140 -29.65 -2.21 -16.52
CA PHE A 140 -30.21 -1.15 -17.35
C PHE A 140 -31.11 -1.70 -18.47
N GLN A 141 -30.63 -2.70 -19.23
CA GLN A 141 -31.41 -3.35 -20.29
C GLN A 141 -32.69 -4.00 -19.74
N LEU A 142 -32.60 -4.68 -18.60
CA LEU A 142 -33.76 -5.30 -17.96
C LEU A 142 -34.78 -4.25 -17.49
N LYS A 143 -34.32 -3.10 -16.95
CA LYS A 143 -35.20 -1.97 -16.59
C LYS A 143 -35.91 -1.37 -17.80
N GLU A 144 -35.22 -1.19 -18.93
CA GLU A 144 -35.86 -0.74 -20.18
C GLU A 144 -36.95 -1.73 -20.62
N LEU A 145 -36.62 -3.03 -20.68
CA LEU A 145 -37.56 -4.07 -21.10
C LEU A 145 -38.76 -4.18 -20.13
N ARG A 146 -38.51 -4.07 -18.82
CA ARG A 146 -39.53 -3.99 -17.78
C ARG A 146 -40.49 -2.84 -18.04
N ASN A 147 -39.97 -1.64 -18.31
CA ASN A 147 -40.79 -0.45 -18.57
C ASN A 147 -41.64 -0.62 -19.84
N GLU A 148 -41.08 -1.20 -20.91
CA GLU A 148 -41.81 -1.50 -22.14
C GLU A 148 -42.96 -2.50 -21.91
N LEU A 149 -42.69 -3.60 -21.20
CA LEU A 149 -43.71 -4.60 -20.87
C LEU A 149 -44.79 -4.00 -19.96
N GLN A 150 -44.39 -3.23 -18.95
CA GLN A 150 -45.32 -2.56 -18.06
C GLN A 150 -46.24 -1.59 -18.83
N TYR A 151 -45.70 -0.87 -19.81
CA TYR A 151 -46.50 -0.02 -20.70
C TYR A 151 -47.48 -0.83 -21.57
N LYS A 152 -47.06 -1.98 -22.11
CA LYS A 152 -47.95 -2.89 -22.87
C LYS A 152 -49.08 -3.46 -21.99
N VAL A 153 -48.76 -3.89 -20.77
CA VAL A 153 -49.76 -4.38 -19.81
C VAL A 153 -50.76 -3.28 -19.44
N LYS A 154 -50.28 -2.05 -19.18
CA LYS A 154 -51.15 -0.88 -18.92
C LYS A 154 -52.08 -0.57 -20.09
N ARG A 155 -51.60 -0.66 -21.33
CA ARG A 155 -52.41 -0.42 -22.54
C ARG A 155 -53.54 -1.43 -22.76
N MET A 156 -53.39 -2.68 -22.32
CA MET A 156 -54.41 -3.73 -22.51
C MET A 156 -55.64 -3.56 -21.60
N GLY A 157 -55.60 -2.66 -20.61
CA GLY A 157 -56.74 -2.40 -19.73
C GLY A 157 -57.19 -3.62 -18.91
N THR A 158 -58.50 -3.75 -18.68
CA THR A 158 -59.12 -4.83 -17.88
C THR A 158 -59.25 -6.16 -18.61
N SER A 159 -59.00 -6.23 -19.92
CA SER A 159 -59.13 -7.49 -20.67
C SER A 159 -58.08 -8.52 -20.23
N GLU A 160 -58.54 -9.68 -19.77
CA GLU A 160 -57.70 -10.82 -19.40
C GLU A 160 -57.44 -11.68 -20.64
N SER A 161 -56.28 -11.46 -21.26
CA SER A 161 -55.81 -12.26 -22.39
C SER A 161 -54.64 -13.15 -21.95
N LEU A 162 -54.49 -14.32 -22.58
CA LEU A 162 -53.34 -15.21 -22.38
C LEU A 162 -52.00 -14.46 -22.56
N ALA A 163 -51.95 -13.51 -23.50
CA ALA A 163 -50.79 -12.66 -23.74
C ALA A 163 -50.47 -11.75 -22.54
N LYS A 164 -51.49 -11.16 -21.90
CA LYS A 164 -51.31 -10.33 -20.70
C LYS A 164 -50.76 -11.15 -19.53
N VAL A 165 -51.30 -12.35 -19.30
CA VAL A 165 -50.78 -13.29 -18.27
C VAL A 165 -49.32 -13.65 -18.57
N GLY A 166 -49.01 -13.93 -19.84
CA GLY A 166 -47.64 -14.17 -20.30
C GLY A 166 -46.70 -13.00 -19.98
N TRP A 167 -47.12 -11.76 -20.25
CA TRP A 167 -46.31 -10.56 -19.94
C TRP A 167 -46.11 -10.34 -18.44
N ILE A 168 -47.13 -10.60 -17.63
CA ILE A 168 -47.03 -10.52 -16.15
C ILE A 168 -46.02 -11.55 -15.63
N ASN A 169 -46.07 -12.78 -16.14
CA ASN A 169 -45.08 -13.81 -15.76
C ASN A 169 -43.66 -13.42 -16.18
N THR A 170 -43.49 -12.83 -17.36
CA THR A 170 -42.18 -12.30 -17.77
C THR A 170 -41.72 -11.12 -16.91
N LEU A 171 -42.62 -10.23 -16.49
CA LEU A 171 -42.31 -9.15 -15.56
C LEU A 171 -41.81 -9.69 -14.22
N SER A 172 -42.49 -10.69 -13.66
CA SER A 172 -42.06 -11.34 -12.43
C SER A 172 -40.66 -11.98 -12.56
N ARG A 173 -40.35 -12.62 -13.69
CA ARG A 173 -39.00 -13.15 -13.96
C ARG A 173 -37.94 -12.06 -14.04
N ILE A 174 -38.25 -10.94 -14.71
CA ILE A 174 -37.33 -9.79 -14.83
C ILE A 174 -37.08 -9.15 -13.46
N ASP A 175 -38.12 -9.03 -12.62
CA ASP A 175 -37.99 -8.47 -11.28
C ASP A 175 -37.10 -9.35 -10.40
N ALA A 176 -37.25 -10.67 -10.46
CA ALA A 176 -36.34 -11.61 -9.80
C ALA A 176 -34.88 -11.50 -10.30
N GLU A 177 -34.67 -11.43 -11.62
CA GLU A 177 -33.32 -11.22 -12.19
C GLU A 177 -32.71 -9.88 -11.74
N LEU A 178 -33.50 -8.82 -11.60
CA LEU A 178 -33.04 -7.52 -11.11
C LEU A 178 -32.62 -7.57 -9.64
N GLU A 179 -33.37 -8.28 -8.79
CA GLU A 179 -32.99 -8.51 -7.38
C GLU A 179 -31.67 -9.26 -7.28
N ASP A 180 -31.49 -10.35 -8.05
CA ASP A 180 -30.24 -11.11 -8.10
C ASP A 180 -29.05 -10.26 -8.54
N ILE A 181 -29.24 -9.38 -9.53
CA ILE A 181 -28.20 -8.48 -10.01
C ILE A 181 -27.85 -7.43 -8.95
N GLU A 182 -28.85 -6.89 -8.24
CA GLU A 182 -28.60 -5.90 -7.19
C GLU A 182 -27.82 -6.52 -6.02
N LEU A 183 -28.13 -7.76 -5.62
CA LEU A 183 -27.35 -8.50 -4.63
C LEU A 183 -25.88 -8.65 -5.04
N LYS A 184 -25.60 -8.90 -6.33
CA LYS A 184 -24.24 -8.99 -6.87
C LYS A 184 -23.55 -7.62 -6.97
N LEU A 185 -24.30 -6.54 -7.21
CA LEU A 185 -23.78 -5.18 -7.36
C LEU A 185 -23.37 -4.55 -6.02
N GLN A 186 -24.07 -4.83 -4.93
CA GLN A 186 -23.78 -4.26 -3.60
C GLN A 186 -22.30 -4.43 -3.15
N PRO A 187 -21.71 -5.64 -3.15
CA PRO A 187 -20.30 -5.82 -2.77
C PRO A 187 -19.35 -5.10 -3.74
N LEU A 188 -19.60 -5.19 -5.06
CA LEU A 188 -18.77 -4.54 -6.08
C LEU A 188 -18.76 -3.01 -5.97
N ARG A 189 -19.90 -2.40 -5.59
CA ARG A 189 -19.98 -0.95 -5.31
C ARG A 189 -19.16 -0.57 -4.09
N LYS A 190 -19.12 -1.42 -3.05
CA LYS A 190 -18.31 -1.20 -1.84
C LYS A 190 -16.81 -1.32 -2.13
N GLU A 191 -16.40 -2.32 -2.90
CA GLU A 191 -15.00 -2.52 -3.30
C GLU A 191 -14.49 -1.38 -4.18
N THR A 192 -15.29 -0.96 -5.17
CA THR A 192 -14.95 0.16 -6.06
C THR A 192 -15.08 1.54 -5.42
N LEU A 193 -15.69 1.64 -4.22
CA LEU A 193 -15.87 2.91 -3.51
C LEU A 193 -14.52 3.59 -3.19
N GLN A 194 -13.47 2.80 -2.94
CA GLN A 194 -12.13 3.29 -2.61
C GLN A 194 -11.49 4.11 -3.74
N LEU A 195 -11.94 3.92 -4.99
CA LEU A 195 -11.51 4.72 -6.14
C LEU A 195 -12.18 6.10 -6.21
N ARG A 196 -13.27 6.33 -5.46
CA ARG A 196 -13.99 7.62 -5.48
C ARG A 196 -13.35 8.66 -4.58
N THR A 197 -12.63 8.25 -3.54
CA THR A 197 -11.85 9.15 -2.67
C THR A 197 -10.48 9.40 -3.29
N PRO A 198 -10.10 10.66 -3.57
CA PRO A 198 -8.74 10.98 -4.01
C PRO A 198 -7.77 10.67 -2.87
N ASP A 199 -7.04 9.56 -3.00
CA ASP A 199 -5.86 9.29 -2.18
C ASP A 199 -4.64 9.75 -2.97
N TRP A 200 -3.76 10.53 -2.32
CA TRP A 200 -2.52 11.02 -2.93
C TRP A 200 -1.64 9.88 -3.45
N ARG A 201 -1.79 8.67 -2.89
CA ARG A 201 -1.12 7.44 -3.33
C ARG A 201 -1.56 6.96 -4.72
N PHE A 202 -2.76 7.34 -5.15
CA PHE A 202 -3.34 6.95 -6.44
C PHE A 202 -3.27 8.06 -7.48
N GLU A 203 -2.70 9.23 -7.16
CA GLU A 203 -2.43 10.27 -8.16
C GLU A 203 -1.50 9.76 -9.25
N LYS A 204 -1.74 10.15 -10.50
CA LYS A 204 -1.01 9.70 -11.70
C LYS A 204 0.51 9.91 -11.63
N LYS A 205 0.98 10.79 -10.74
CA LYS A 205 2.41 11.03 -10.45
C LYS A 205 3.05 9.89 -9.65
N TYR A 206 2.26 9.13 -8.90
CA TYR A 206 2.70 8.10 -7.96
C TYR A 206 2.01 6.74 -8.16
N SER A 207 1.14 6.60 -9.18
CA SER A 207 0.35 5.40 -9.42
C SER A 207 0.54 4.81 -10.82
N ASP A 208 0.86 3.52 -10.88
CA ASP A 208 0.89 2.72 -12.13
C ASP A 208 -0.50 2.13 -12.45
N LEU A 209 -1.57 2.81 -12.04
CA LEU A 209 -2.94 2.32 -12.24
C LEU A 209 -3.26 2.25 -13.74
N PRO A 210 -3.61 1.07 -14.28
CA PRO A 210 -3.89 0.92 -15.70
C PRO A 210 -5.22 1.59 -16.06
N GLY A 211 -5.18 2.57 -16.98
CA GLY A 211 -6.37 3.16 -17.60
C GLY A 211 -6.68 4.61 -17.19
N ARG A 212 -7.73 5.17 -17.79
CA ARG A 212 -8.20 6.53 -17.50
C ARG A 212 -9.11 6.46 -16.27
N ILE A 213 -8.64 6.92 -15.11
CA ILE A 213 -9.49 7.07 -13.91
C ILE A 213 -10.50 8.17 -14.21
N THR A 214 -11.73 7.79 -14.58
CA THR A 214 -12.82 8.75 -14.79
C THR A 214 -13.60 8.89 -13.48
N TRP A 215 -13.40 9.99 -12.79
CA TRP A 215 -14.07 10.37 -11.54
C TRP A 215 -15.60 10.61 -11.69
N ASN A 216 -16.13 10.48 -12.91
CA ASN A 216 -17.55 10.71 -13.17
C ASN A 216 -18.36 9.52 -12.66
N LYS A 217 -19.37 9.85 -11.85
CA LYS A 217 -20.06 8.93 -10.94
C LYS A 217 -20.71 7.72 -11.60
N ASP A 218 -21.09 7.78 -12.89
CA ASP A 218 -21.96 6.78 -13.51
C ASP A 218 -21.58 6.52 -14.99
N TYR A 219 -20.46 5.82 -15.25
CA TYR A 219 -20.17 5.32 -16.59
C TYR A 219 -20.89 3.98 -16.80
N ILE A 220 -22.09 4.01 -17.38
CA ILE A 220 -22.78 2.79 -17.85
C ILE A 220 -22.53 2.65 -19.37
N PRO A 221 -21.80 1.63 -19.84
CA PRO A 221 -21.53 1.42 -21.27
C PRO A 221 -22.79 1.40 -22.16
N ALA A 222 -23.93 0.95 -21.64
CA ALA A 222 -25.21 0.90 -22.36
C ALA A 222 -25.72 2.31 -22.74
N ILE A 223 -25.55 3.31 -21.86
CA ILE A 223 -25.96 4.70 -22.12
C ILE A 223 -25.17 5.29 -23.29
N ARG A 224 -23.90 4.92 -23.45
CA ARG A 224 -23.04 5.41 -24.55
C ARG A 224 -23.54 4.99 -25.93
N ARG A 225 -24.14 3.79 -26.05
CA ARG A 225 -24.75 3.33 -27.31
C ARG A 225 -25.98 4.17 -27.65
N ASN A 226 -26.76 4.56 -26.64
CA ASN A 226 -27.96 5.40 -26.82
C ASN A 226 -27.60 6.85 -27.16
N LEU A 227 -26.56 7.42 -26.53
CA LEU A 227 -26.05 8.77 -26.85
C LEU A 227 -25.53 8.93 -28.29
N ARG A 228 -25.08 7.83 -28.92
CA ARG A 228 -24.62 7.84 -30.31
C ARG A 228 -25.74 7.78 -31.34
N ARG A 229 -27.00 7.54 -30.93
CA ARG A 229 -28.14 7.68 -31.84
C ARG A 229 -28.38 9.19 -31.99
N PRO A 230 -28.19 9.80 -33.17
CA PRO A 230 -28.59 11.18 -33.36
C PRO A 230 -30.08 11.26 -33.03
N PHE A 231 -30.47 12.21 -32.17
CA PHE A 231 -31.85 12.61 -32.03
C PHE A 231 -32.33 13.04 -33.41
N LYS A 232 -33.03 12.15 -34.12
CA LYS A 232 -33.74 12.53 -35.33
C LYS A 232 -34.95 13.34 -34.87
N PHE A 233 -34.80 14.66 -34.87
CA PHE A 233 -35.94 15.56 -34.89
C PHE A 233 -36.67 15.30 -36.21
N TYR A 234 -37.83 14.66 -36.14
CA TYR A 234 -38.84 14.67 -37.18
C TYR A 234 -39.92 15.66 -36.78
#